data_AF-A0A661J8V6-F1
#
_entry.id   AF-A0A661J8V6-F1
#
_cell.length_a   1.000
_cell.length_b   1.000
_cell.length_c   1.000
_cell.angle_alpha   90.00
_cell.angle_beta   90.00
_cell.angle_gamma   90.00
#
_symmetry.space_group_name_H-M   'P 1'
#
loop_
_entity.id
_entity.type
_entity.pdbx_description
1 polymer ?
#
loop_
_entity_poly.entity_id
_entity_poly.type
_entity_poly.pdbx_seq_one_letter_code
_entity_poly.pdbx_strand_id
1 'polypeptide(L)' 'MLIFAIIDLNKEKEITLDILYSAQDFTPFEGMILKGCPDYTILRGKPTFENGKIVAKVGYGSFMKRPVRFHYKDEYGNIK' A
#
# COMPACT_ATOMS: atom_id res chain seq x y z
N MET A 1 7.75 10.49 -9.27
CA MET A 1 8.02 9.43 -8.27
C MET A 1 7.17 8.23 -8.65
N LEU A 2 7.78 7.12 -9.08
CA LEU A 2 7.03 5.95 -9.52
C LEU A 2 6.70 5.06 -8.32
N ILE A 3 5.41 4.80 -8.11
CA ILE A 3 4.89 3.81 -7.16
C ILE A 3 3.81 3.01 -7.88
N PHE A 4 3.88 1.69 -7.79
CA PHE A 4 2.88 0.79 -8.36
C PHE A 4 2.97 -0.59 -7.68
N ALA A 5 1.94 -1.40 -7.88
CA ALA A 5 1.89 -2.78 -7.43
C ALA A 5 1.64 -3.71 -8.63
N ILE A 6 2.15 -4.94 -8.55
CA ILE A 6 1.89 -6.02 -9.49
C ILE A 6 1.00 -7.02 -8.78
N ILE A 7 -0.21 -7.22 -9.31
CA ILE A 7 -1.24 -8.08 -8.73
C ILE A 7 -1.40 -9.31 -9.61
N ASP A 8 -1.29 -10.50 -9.02
CA ASP A 8 -1.72 -11.73 -9.69
C ASP A 8 -3.21 -11.92 -9.46
N LEU A 9 -3.99 -11.69 -10.53
CA LEU A 9 -5.44 -11.79 -10.54
C LEU A 9 -5.96 -13.23 -10.37
N ASN A 10 -5.12 -14.23 -10.61
CA ASN A 10 -5.50 -15.64 -10.48
C ASN A 10 -5.12 -16.23 -9.13
N LYS A 11 -4.21 -15.58 -8.41
CA LYS A 11 -3.76 -16.03 -7.10
C LYS A 11 -4.86 -15.91 -6.07
N GLU A 12 -5.08 -17.01 -5.36
CA GLU A 12 -5.97 -17.10 -4.21
C GLU A 12 -5.14 -17.26 -2.94
N LYS A 13 -5.58 -16.61 -1.86
CA LYS A 13 -5.01 -16.78 -0.53
C LYS A 13 -6.11 -16.79 0.52
N GLU A 14 -5.97 -17.69 1.47
CA GLU A 14 -6.67 -17.60 2.75
C GLU A 14 -6.07 -16.48 3.59
N ILE A 15 -6.93 -15.70 4.23
CA ILE A 15 -6.52 -14.62 5.11
C ILE A 15 -6.26 -15.16 6.51
N THR A 16 -5.00 -15.04 6.93
CA THR A 16 -4.51 -15.35 8.27
C THR A 16 -3.74 -14.16 8.84
N LEU A 17 -3.60 -14.09 10.17
CA LEU A 17 -2.89 -12.99 10.83
C LEU A 17 -1.45 -12.78 10.35
N ASP A 18 -0.71 -13.88 10.11
CA ASP A 18 0.71 -13.84 9.76
C ASP A 18 1.00 -13.21 8.39
N ILE A 19 0.03 -13.22 7.47
CA ILE A 19 0.21 -12.67 6.12
C ILE A 19 -0.18 -11.18 6.00
N LEU A 20 -0.87 -10.62 7.01
CA LEU A 20 -1.38 -9.24 6.98
C LEU A 20 -0.34 -8.22 7.44
N TYR A 21 0.75 -8.64 8.10
CA TYR A 21 1.81 -7.77 8.61
C TYR A 21 1.28 -6.62 9.49
N SER A 22 0.15 -6.84 10.17
CA SER A 22 -0.44 -5.92 11.13
C SER A 22 0.13 -6.17 12.52
N ALA A 23 0.14 -5.15 13.37
CA ALA A 23 0.41 -5.32 14.79
C ALA A 23 -0.81 -5.80 15.59
N GLN A 24 -1.98 -5.88 14.94
CA GLN A 24 -3.20 -6.40 15.56
C GLN A 24 -3.15 -7.92 15.64
N ASP A 25 -3.76 -8.46 16.69
CA ASP A 25 -3.90 -9.89 16.98
C ASP A 25 -5.22 -10.49 16.46
N PHE A 26 -6.01 -9.72 15.71
CA PHE A 26 -7.23 -10.17 15.07
C PHE A 26 -7.44 -9.51 13.70
N THR A 27 -8.26 -10.14 12.87
CA THR A 27 -8.79 -9.59 11.63
C THR A 27 -10.23 -10.06 11.45
N PRO A 28 -11.18 -9.21 11.00
CA PRO A 28 -12.54 -9.66 10.73
C PRO A 28 -12.63 -10.57 9.49
N PHE A 29 -11.53 -10.73 8.75
CA PHE A 29 -11.46 -11.51 7.51
C PHE A 29 -10.81 -12.88 7.68
N GLU A 30 -10.53 -13.31 8.91
CA GLU A 30 -9.84 -14.59 9.19
C GLU A 30 -10.59 -15.76 8.51
N GLY A 31 -9.84 -16.62 7.80
CA GLY A 31 -10.38 -17.79 7.10
C GLY A 31 -11.06 -17.48 5.76
N MET A 32 -11.15 -16.21 5.34
CA MET A 32 -11.68 -15.87 4.02
C MET A 32 -10.65 -16.18 2.92
N ILE A 33 -11.10 -16.78 1.83
CA ILE A 33 -10.27 -16.97 0.62
C ILE A 33 -10.54 -15.81 -0.34
N LEU A 34 -9.52 -15.03 -0.63
CA LEU A 34 -9.58 -13.88 -1.55
C LEU A 34 -8.74 -14.13 -2.79
N LYS A 35 -9.21 -13.60 -3.93
CA LYS A 35 -8.55 -13.69 -5.24
C LYS A 35 -8.02 -12.32 -5.67
N GLY A 36 -6.84 -12.29 -6.30
CA GLY A 36 -6.21 -11.04 -6.74
C GLY A 36 -5.22 -10.53 -5.70
N CYS A 37 -4.12 -11.24 -5.49
CA CYS A 37 -3.14 -10.90 -4.46
C CYS A 37 -1.96 -10.09 -5.03
N PRO A 38 -1.44 -9.11 -4.27
CA PRO A 38 -0.20 -8.43 -4.65
C PRO A 38 0.99 -9.40 -4.55
N ASP A 39 1.75 -9.50 -5.63
CA ASP A 39 3.04 -10.22 -5.64
C ASP A 39 4.21 -9.26 -5.45
N TYR A 40 4.10 -8.04 -5.97
CA TYR A 40 5.12 -7.01 -5.81
C TYR A 40 4.52 -5.65 -5.50
N THR A 41 5.20 -4.89 -4.65
CA THR A 41 5.00 -3.45 -4.50
C THR A 41 6.32 -2.75 -4.74
N ILE A 42 6.33 -1.78 -5.65
CA ILE A 42 7.52 -1.03 -6.03
C ILE A 42 7.36 0.41 -5.56
N LEU A 43 8.33 0.89 -4.78
CA LEU A 43 8.41 2.28 -4.32
C LEU A 43 9.73 2.89 -4.76
N ARG A 44 9.66 3.96 -5.56
CA ARG A 44 10.84 4.69 -6.07
C ARG A 44 11.82 3.77 -6.81
N GLY A 45 11.27 2.88 -7.65
CA GLY A 45 12.06 1.97 -8.47
C GLY A 45 12.72 0.81 -7.71
N LYS A 46 12.37 0.59 -6.43
CA LYS A 46 12.84 -0.57 -5.66
C LYS A 46 11.66 -1.40 -5.14
N PRO A 47 11.77 -2.74 -5.13
CA PRO A 47 10.78 -3.58 -4.48
C PRO A 47 10.77 -3.30 -2.97
N THR A 48 9.58 -3.14 -2.41
CA THR A 48 9.35 -3.02 -0.97
C THR A 48 8.56 -4.19 -0.41
N PHE A 49 7.80 -4.86 -1.27
CA PHE A 49 7.13 -6.12 -1.01
C PHE A 49 7.35 -7.02 -2.20
N GLU A 50 7.68 -8.29 -1.96
CA GLU A 50 7.97 -9.28 -2.99
C GLU A 50 7.59 -10.67 -2.50
N ASN A 51 6.83 -11.41 -3.32
CA ASN A 51 6.48 -12.82 -3.09
C ASN A 51 5.89 -13.08 -1.70
N GLY A 52 5.03 -12.17 -1.24
CA GLY A 52 4.38 -12.30 0.06
C GLY A 52 5.20 -11.80 1.24
N LYS A 53 6.37 -11.20 1.03
CA LYS A 53 7.30 -10.74 2.09
C LYS A 53 7.60 -9.26 2.00
N ILE A 54 7.73 -8.61 3.15
CA ILE A 54 8.28 -7.25 3.23
C ILE A 54 9.80 -7.34 3.04
N VAL A 55 10.32 -6.63 2.03
CA VAL A 55 11.77 -6.56 1.73
C VAL A 55 12.33 -5.15 1.94
N ALA A 56 11.48 -4.18 2.24
CA ALA A 56 11.90 -2.82 2.57
C ALA A 56 12.62 -2.76 3.93
N LYS A 57 13.64 -1.90 4.02
CA LYS A 57 14.27 -1.57 5.30
C LYS A 57 13.43 -0.56 6.08
N VAL A 58 13.43 -0.67 7.40
CA VAL A 58 12.85 0.35 8.29
C VAL A 58 13.44 1.72 7.94
N GLY A 59 12.58 2.74 7.86
CA GLY A 59 12.99 4.10 7.45
C GLY A 59 13.15 4.29 5.94
N TYR A 60 12.87 3.29 5.10
CA TYR A 60 12.89 3.50 3.64
C TYR A 60 11.84 4.51 3.19
N GLY A 61 10.71 4.65 3.90
CA GLY A 61 9.69 5.68 3.66
C GLY A 61 10.22 7.11 3.82
N SER A 62 9.53 8.08 3.24
CA SER A 62 9.89 9.50 3.36
C SER A 62 8.63 10.34 3.58
N PHE A 63 8.75 11.40 4.37
CA PHE A 63 7.67 12.36 4.52
C PHE A 63 7.34 13.03 3.18
N MET A 64 6.07 13.03 2.80
CA MET A 64 5.56 13.69 1.60
C MET A 64 4.69 14.87 2.04
N LYS A 65 5.20 16.09 1.90
CA LYS A 65 4.43 17.29 2.25
C LYS A 65 3.24 17.45 1.30
N ARG A 66 2.03 17.45 1.84
CA ARG A 66 0.82 17.74 1.06
C ARG A 66 0.81 19.22 0.65
N PRO A 67 0.65 19.55 -0.64
CA PRO A 67 0.45 20.94 -1.06
C PRO A 67 -0.91 21.46 -0.57
N VAL A 68 -0.94 22.72 -0.12
CA VAL A 68 -2.16 23.40 0.36
C VAL A 68 -3.14 23.72 -0.77
N ARG A 69 -2.62 23.77 -1.99
CA ARG A 69 -3.23 24.33 -3.21
C ARG A 69 -4.59 23.71 -3.60
N PHE A 70 -4.75 22.40 -3.53
CA PHE A 70 -5.88 21.72 -4.18
C PHE A 70 -7.24 21.71 -3.43
N HIS A 71 -7.36 22.35 -2.26
CA HIS A 71 -8.62 22.33 -1.47
C HIS A 71 -9.08 23.69 -0.92
N TYR A 72 -8.34 24.77 -1.18
CA TYR A 72 -8.73 26.10 -0.71
C TYR A 72 -8.81 27.05 -1.89
N LYS A 73 -10.01 27.60 -2.10
CA LYS A 73 -10.18 28.75 -2.97
C LYS A 73 -9.40 29.93 -2.39
N ASP A 74 -8.72 30.70 -3.23
CA ASP A 74 -8.24 32.01 -2.82
C ASP A 74 -9.43 32.98 -2.58
N GLU A 75 -9.12 34.20 -2.13
CA GLU A 75 -10.13 35.25 -1.89
C GLU A 75 -10.90 35.66 -3.17
N TYR A 76 -10.46 35.19 -4.34
CA TYR A 76 -11.07 35.41 -5.65
C TYR A 76 -11.80 34.16 -6.19
N GLY A 77 -11.87 33.08 -5.41
CA GLY A 77 -12.58 31.87 -5.79
C GLY A 77 -11.77 30.90 -6.66
N ASN A 78 -10.51 31.19 -6.98
CA ASN A 78 -9.67 30.34 -7.81
C ASN A 78 -9.09 29.16 -7.03
N ILE A 79 -9.00 28.00 -7.67
CA ILE A 79 -8.26 26.86 -7.13
C ILE A 79 -6.77 27.23 -7.22
N LYS A 80 -6.09 27.33 -6.07
CA LYS A 80 -4.63 27.56 -6.04
C LYS A 80 -3.84 26.34 -6.51
#